data_AF-A0A8S1LAT7-F1
#
_entry.id   AF-A0A8S1LAT7-F1
#
_cell.length_a   1.000
_cell.length_b   1.000
_cell.length_c   1.000
_cell.angle_alpha   90.00
_cell.angle_beta   90.00
_cell.angle_gamma   90.00
#
_symmetry.space_group_name_H-M   'P 1'
#
loop_
_entity.id
_entity.type
_entity.pdbx_description
1 polymer ?
#
loop_
_entity_poly.entity_id
_entity_poly.type
_entity_poly.pdbx_seq_one_letter_code
_entity_poly.pdbx_strand_id
1 'polypeptide(L)'
;MLTLENFNQTSYKQPILNSPRSLKACQRCGVLTEQLIKISIKELKQRNPDLRLNKQGWKILWRHHEKRRQETLQLCIEERKQIIIQDQDEHQNNLQNDNNTFQLQNVFDQQEIQKIQERTNKEIQQMQYFQKLQQEINEKSLRKQLKKQQKEQQRQEQLQLNKIKQEQDKLRRDQEKKLKEQQEEQKQKQIALEQYQKEQERAQQEIKRHQKLQEENRKKEEQKKLKQQQFRQQLQNKELQREIELQYKKELLQFKEKQRQQKLFQQQQERVYASKLAQEELAQKLLQVKQQQQNKLIKMQEEFQNKQIQSEHQRKQFEQQQHEKIMDIQKKVQIQKEKMLKQTEKCKMQQEIKQEINISKQKQKNERIKQIQEQKIIEHQQKLEQQEIEEKQIKQKLEELNIINKDQRVELNQKLILKDFMIKEKQLYKKQLLEQIKLQGNQKLKNKKLALEKLQQKQLMEKQYLQSCFDEKLKWNESLKILHNQNQQSQDTDYRPSTALTKFSYDIPRVQSTVNKKLQNEETKMIEILKNPQKRLDLQELEEKQYQEMIELIEQEQQLEEERERTMFSIENYQEQMRLEKIFVIERKQAQKNIQNLQLKHEHQIEELLSA
;
A
#
# COMPACT_ATOMS: atom_id res chain seq x y z
N MET A 1 10.29 4.83 41.06
CA MET A 1 9.58 6.13 41.14
C MET A 1 10.27 7.13 40.21
N LEU A 2 9.49 7.83 39.38
CA LEU A 2 9.94 8.86 38.45
C LEU A 2 9.87 10.23 39.15
N THR A 3 11.00 10.90 39.17
CA THR A 3 11.26 12.21 39.81
C THR A 3 11.81 13.18 38.77
N LEU A 4 11.80 14.48 39.09
CA LEU A 4 12.38 15.52 38.24
C LEU A 4 13.86 15.32 37.88
N GLU A 5 14.60 14.49 38.63
CA GLU A 5 16.02 14.18 38.40
C GLU A 5 16.25 12.94 37.53
N ASN A 6 15.25 12.05 37.35
CA ASN A 6 15.42 10.76 36.68
C ASN A 6 14.29 10.36 35.70
N PHE A 7 13.31 11.24 35.44
CA PHE A 7 12.29 10.98 34.41
C PHE A 7 12.84 11.11 32.99
N ASN A 8 12.23 10.38 32.05
CA ASN A 8 12.65 10.41 30.65
C ASN A 8 12.09 11.67 29.94
N GLN A 9 12.94 12.67 29.77
CA GLN A 9 12.59 13.96 29.15
C GLN A 9 12.15 13.88 27.68
N THR A 10 12.22 12.72 27.02
CA THR A 10 11.72 12.51 25.64
C THR A 10 10.56 11.49 25.55
N SER A 11 9.98 11.09 26.69
CA SER A 11 8.85 10.15 26.73
C SER A 11 7.54 10.86 27.07
N TYR A 12 6.54 10.73 26.19
CA TYR A 12 5.16 11.16 26.46
C TYR A 12 4.33 10.11 27.21
N LYS A 13 4.85 8.90 27.46
CA LYS A 13 4.13 7.85 28.20
C LYS A 13 3.88 8.32 29.64
N GLN A 14 2.61 8.43 30.03
CA GLN A 14 2.21 8.72 31.41
C GLN A 14 2.39 7.50 32.32
N PRO A 15 2.57 7.69 33.65
CA PRO A 15 2.76 8.96 34.34
C PRO A 15 4.18 9.52 34.14
N ILE A 16 4.27 10.76 33.66
CA ILE A 16 5.54 11.44 33.33
C ILE A 16 6.40 11.63 34.58
N LEU A 17 5.75 11.98 35.69
CA LEU A 17 6.28 12.02 37.04
C LEU A 17 5.30 11.29 37.96
N ASN A 18 5.81 10.46 38.88
CA ASN A 18 4.97 9.76 39.88
C ASN A 18 5.50 9.88 41.32
N SER A 19 6.48 10.76 41.54
CA SER A 19 6.95 11.18 42.85
C SER A 19 6.09 12.34 43.38
N PRO A 20 5.39 12.21 44.52
CA PRO A 20 4.55 13.28 45.07
C PRO A 20 5.32 14.60 45.30
N ARG A 21 6.55 14.54 45.79
CA ARG A 21 7.43 15.72 45.94
C ARG A 21 7.76 16.39 44.61
N SER A 22 7.81 15.64 43.52
CA SER A 22 8.06 16.18 42.17
C SER A 22 6.82 16.84 41.58
N LEU A 23 5.64 16.28 41.84
CA LEU A 23 4.34 16.87 41.46
C LEU A 23 4.05 18.15 42.27
N LYS A 24 4.25 18.11 43.61
CA LYS A 24 4.17 19.27 44.53
C LYS A 24 5.12 20.41 44.09
N ALA A 25 6.32 20.08 43.60
CA ALA A 25 7.25 21.06 43.05
C ALA A 25 6.74 21.70 41.74
N CYS A 26 6.32 20.90 40.76
CA CYS A 26 5.74 21.42 39.51
C CYS A 26 4.52 22.32 39.77
N GLN A 27 3.67 21.92 40.72
CA GLN A 27 2.50 22.68 41.16
C GLN A 27 2.88 24.02 41.80
N ARG A 28 3.88 24.05 42.71
CA ARG A 28 4.41 25.30 43.30
C ARG A 28 5.01 26.23 42.24
N CYS A 29 5.67 25.68 41.22
CA CYS A 29 6.22 26.47 40.10
C CYS A 29 5.16 26.92 39.07
N GLY A 30 3.91 26.44 39.15
CA GLY A 30 2.87 26.72 38.15
C GLY A 30 3.07 26.02 36.80
N VAL A 31 3.79 24.90 36.77
CA VAL A 31 4.25 24.20 35.56
C VAL A 31 3.53 22.87 35.38
N LEU A 32 3.00 22.61 34.18
CA LEU A 32 2.44 21.30 33.83
C LEU A 32 3.55 20.29 33.49
N THR A 33 3.40 19.03 33.87
CA THR A 33 4.47 18.01 33.72
C THR A 33 4.84 17.78 32.24
N GLU A 34 3.89 17.96 31.35
CA GLU A 34 3.96 17.90 29.89
C GLU A 34 4.85 19.01 29.31
N GLN A 35 4.95 20.16 29.98
CA GLN A 35 5.80 21.28 29.54
C GLN A 35 7.29 20.99 29.78
N LEU A 36 7.62 20.06 30.68
CA LEU A 36 8.99 19.65 30.96
C LEU A 36 9.53 18.65 29.94
N ILE A 37 8.69 18.10 29.06
CA ILE A 37 9.08 17.17 27.99
C ILE A 37 9.67 17.94 26.81
N LYS A 38 10.74 17.38 26.23
CA LYS A 38 11.45 17.93 25.07
C LYS A 38 10.70 17.64 23.77
N ILE A 39 9.95 18.62 23.30
CA ILE A 39 9.25 18.58 22.00
C ILE A 39 10.23 18.66 20.80
N SER A 40 9.85 18.07 19.67
CA SER A 40 10.57 18.16 18.41
C SER A 40 10.24 19.44 17.63
N ILE A 41 11.00 19.70 16.56
CA ILE A 41 10.71 20.77 15.60
C ILE A 41 9.41 20.49 14.80
N LYS A 42 8.93 19.24 14.70
CA LYS A 42 7.65 18.92 14.05
C LYS A 42 6.47 19.37 14.93
N GLU A 43 6.49 19.01 16.22
CA GLU A 43 5.42 19.38 17.15
C GLU A 43 5.40 20.89 17.46
N LEU A 44 6.57 21.52 17.55
CA LEU A 44 6.65 22.97 17.71
C LEU A 44 5.99 23.73 16.55
N LYS A 45 6.03 23.18 15.32
CA LYS A 45 5.29 23.69 14.17
C LYS A 45 3.79 23.47 14.29
N GLN A 46 3.36 22.27 14.66
CA GLN A 46 1.94 21.95 14.85
C GLN A 46 1.29 22.84 15.93
N ARG A 47 2.03 23.19 16.98
CA ARG A 47 1.60 24.14 18.03
C ARG A 47 1.62 25.62 17.61
N ASN A 48 2.22 25.98 16.47
CA ASN A 48 2.36 27.37 16.02
C ASN A 48 2.18 27.46 14.48
N PRO A 49 1.02 27.05 13.92
CA PRO A 49 0.83 26.92 12.47
C PRO A 49 0.96 28.25 11.71
N ASP A 50 0.63 29.37 12.36
CA ASP A 50 0.62 30.71 11.76
C ASP A 50 2.04 31.27 11.51
N LEU A 51 3.05 30.77 12.22
CA LEU A 51 4.43 31.22 12.11
C LEU A 51 5.09 30.69 10.82
N ARG A 52 4.97 31.44 9.72
CA ARG A 52 5.63 31.13 8.42
C ARG A 52 7.16 31.36 8.44
N LEU A 53 7.86 30.77 9.41
CA LEU A 53 9.31 30.83 9.59
C LEU A 53 10.05 29.90 8.62
N ASN A 54 11.25 30.30 8.20
CA ASN A 54 12.15 29.48 7.38
C ASN A 54 12.87 28.38 8.21
N LYS A 55 13.62 27.49 7.55
CA LYS A 55 14.33 26.35 8.18
C LYS A 55 15.35 26.76 9.25
N GLN A 56 15.86 27.99 9.24
CA GLN A 56 16.73 28.53 10.29
C GLN A 56 15.93 29.16 11.43
N GLY A 57 14.87 29.93 11.13
CA GLY A 57 13.96 30.50 12.12
C GLY A 57 13.35 29.44 13.05
N TRP A 58 12.90 28.32 12.50
CA TRP A 58 12.42 27.18 13.29
C TRP A 58 13.50 26.56 14.19
N LYS A 59 14.78 26.53 13.77
CA LYS A 59 15.89 26.09 14.63
C LYS A 59 16.19 27.07 15.76
N ILE A 60 16.04 28.37 15.51
CA ILE A 60 16.24 29.42 16.52
C ILE A 60 15.11 29.38 17.55
N LEU A 61 13.85 29.33 17.11
CA LEU A 61 12.68 29.23 17.97
C LEU A 61 12.71 27.95 18.83
N TRP A 62 13.08 26.81 18.24
CA TRP A 62 13.25 25.55 18.98
C TRP A 62 14.38 25.61 20.01
N ARG A 63 15.52 26.23 19.69
CA ARG A 63 16.61 26.46 20.67
C ARG A 63 16.15 27.35 21.83
N HIS A 64 15.35 28.38 21.55
CA HIS A 64 14.80 29.26 22.59
C HIS A 64 13.79 28.51 23.49
N HIS A 65 12.91 27.72 22.89
CA HIS A 65 11.97 26.87 23.63
C HIS A 65 12.68 25.83 24.50
N GLU A 66 13.70 25.15 23.97
CA GLU A 66 14.50 24.17 24.72
C GLU A 66 15.29 24.82 25.86
N LYS A 67 15.82 26.04 25.67
CA LYS A 67 16.47 26.81 26.74
C LYS A 67 15.48 27.14 27.86
N ARG A 68 14.30 27.67 27.54
CA ARG A 68 13.24 27.94 28.53
C ARG A 68 12.75 26.69 29.23
N ARG A 69 12.64 25.56 28.53
CA ARG A 69 12.30 24.25 29.13
C ARG A 69 13.34 23.82 30.16
N GLN A 70 14.63 23.97 29.86
CA GLN A 70 15.72 23.64 30.79
C GLN A 70 15.73 24.56 32.02
N GLU A 71 15.53 25.87 31.83
CA GLU A 71 15.37 26.84 32.93
C GLU A 71 14.19 26.48 33.84
N THR A 72 13.03 26.18 33.25
CA THR A 72 11.81 25.77 33.96
C THR A 72 12.00 24.45 34.72
N LEU A 73 12.66 23.46 34.10
CA LEU A 73 12.98 22.18 34.74
C LEU A 73 13.92 22.36 35.93
N GLN A 74 14.93 23.22 35.81
CA GLN A 74 15.87 23.48 36.91
C GLN A 74 15.17 24.13 38.11
N LEU A 75 14.28 25.12 37.89
CA LEU A 75 13.44 25.69 38.95
C LEU A 75 12.61 24.62 39.66
N CYS A 76 11.99 23.70 38.92
CA CYS A 76 11.22 22.59 39.51
C CYS A 76 12.12 21.65 40.34
N ILE A 77 13.37 21.38 39.90
CA ILE A 77 14.34 20.56 40.65
C ILE A 77 14.77 21.26 41.95
N GLU A 78 14.96 22.57 41.92
CA GLU A 78 15.34 23.38 43.09
C GLU A 78 14.18 23.46 44.10
N GLU A 79 12.95 23.68 43.64
CA GLU A 79 11.75 23.64 44.48
C GLU A 79 11.51 22.25 45.11
N ARG A 80 11.75 21.17 44.36
CA ARG A 80 11.72 19.80 44.92
C ARG A 80 12.73 19.60 46.05
N LYS A 81 13.91 20.22 45.97
CA LYS A 81 14.92 20.14 47.04
C LYS A 81 14.46 20.89 48.29
N GLN A 82 13.83 22.06 48.13
CA GLN A 82 13.21 22.78 49.25
C GLN A 82 12.13 21.93 49.94
N ILE A 83 11.28 21.24 49.17
CA ILE A 83 10.28 20.30 49.72
C ILE A 83 10.95 19.15 50.48
N ILE A 84 12.05 18.59 49.97
CA ILE A 84 12.77 17.50 50.67
C ILE A 84 13.33 17.97 52.02
N ILE A 85 13.84 19.21 52.09
CA ILE A 85 14.37 19.81 53.33
C ILE A 85 13.22 20.09 54.32
N GLN A 86 12.14 20.73 53.86
CA GLN A 86 10.93 21.00 54.67
C GLN A 86 10.38 19.71 55.29
N ASP A 87 10.18 18.66 54.47
CA ASP A 87 9.72 17.36 54.94
C ASP A 87 10.74 16.67 55.90
N GLN A 88 12.03 17.03 55.89
CA GLN A 88 13.04 16.48 56.80
C GLN A 88 13.06 17.20 58.16
N ASP A 89 12.94 18.52 58.15
CA ASP A 89 12.89 19.34 59.37
C ASP A 89 11.60 19.05 60.17
N GLU A 90 10.48 18.80 59.50
CA GLU A 90 9.23 18.35 60.13
C GLU A 90 9.36 16.95 60.78
N HIS A 91 10.14 16.03 60.19
CA HIS A 91 10.30 14.67 60.71
C HIS A 91 11.34 14.53 61.83
N GLN A 92 12.39 15.36 61.88
CA GLN A 92 13.37 15.30 62.99
C GLN A 92 12.80 15.76 64.34
N ASN A 93 11.68 16.49 64.34
CA ASN A 93 11.00 16.94 65.55
C ASN A 93 10.04 15.91 66.18
N ASN A 94 9.96 14.67 65.66
CA ASN A 94 8.87 13.73 66.02
C ASN A 94 9.28 12.25 66.23
N LEU A 95 10.57 11.93 66.41
CA LEU A 95 11.06 10.55 66.54
C LEU A 95 12.06 10.36 67.70
N GLN A 96 11.52 10.38 68.92
CA GLN A 96 12.09 9.69 70.08
C GLN A 96 11.00 8.86 70.76
N ASN A 97 11.02 7.55 70.53
CA ASN A 97 10.63 6.45 71.45
C ASN A 97 10.63 5.11 70.70
N ASP A 98 10.92 4.04 71.44
CA ASP A 98 10.43 2.66 71.23
C ASP A 98 10.82 1.87 69.95
N ASN A 99 11.09 0.55 70.01
CA ASN A 99 11.40 -0.31 71.16
C ASN A 99 12.28 -1.53 70.76
N ASN A 100 12.49 -2.48 71.67
CA ASN A 100 13.58 -3.46 71.67
C ASN A 100 13.14 -4.94 71.46
N THR A 101 14.03 -5.79 70.92
CA THR A 101 14.04 -7.29 70.95
C THR A 101 12.83 -8.02 70.28
N PHE A 102 12.78 -9.33 69.96
CA PHE A 102 13.49 -10.57 70.40
C PHE A 102 13.58 -11.63 69.25
N GLN A 103 14.21 -12.81 69.47
CA GLN A 103 14.48 -13.86 68.46
C GLN A 103 14.33 -15.33 68.98
N LEU A 104 14.30 -16.31 68.05
CA LEU A 104 14.53 -17.77 68.21
C LEU A 104 13.40 -18.58 68.92
N GLN A 105 13.27 -19.93 68.81
CA GLN A 105 14.12 -20.99 68.21
C GLN A 105 13.31 -22.22 67.66
N ASN A 106 14.01 -23.21 67.07
CA ASN A 106 13.51 -24.50 66.54
C ASN A 106 13.34 -25.57 67.67
N VAL A 107 13.03 -26.88 67.50
CA VAL A 107 13.69 -28.00 66.75
C VAL A 107 12.81 -29.30 66.83
N PHE A 108 12.90 -30.23 65.86
CA PHE A 108 12.95 -31.74 65.92
C PHE A 108 12.69 -32.30 64.48
N ASP A 109 13.06 -33.52 64.03
CA ASP A 109 13.44 -34.75 64.73
C ASP A 109 14.48 -35.67 64.00
N GLN A 110 15.00 -36.69 64.68
CA GLN A 110 16.24 -37.43 64.39
C GLN A 110 16.27 -38.39 63.17
N GLN A 111 15.13 -38.74 62.55
CA GLN A 111 15.16 -39.55 61.32
C GLN A 111 15.04 -38.72 60.05
N GLU A 112 14.62 -37.45 60.14
CA GLU A 112 15.05 -36.49 59.15
C GLU A 112 16.56 -36.26 59.25
N ILE A 113 17.19 -36.32 60.43
CA ILE A 113 18.63 -35.95 60.61
C ILE A 113 19.62 -36.64 59.65
N GLN A 114 19.39 -37.83 59.10
CA GLN A 114 20.27 -38.36 58.04
C GLN A 114 19.99 -37.78 56.64
N LYS A 115 18.72 -37.57 56.28
CA LYS A 115 18.34 -36.86 55.04
C LYS A 115 18.64 -35.36 55.13
N ILE A 116 18.55 -34.79 56.33
CA ILE A 116 19.07 -33.48 56.70
C ILE A 116 20.59 -33.52 56.70
N GLN A 117 21.32 -34.55 57.11
CA GLN A 117 22.78 -34.56 56.96
C GLN A 117 23.20 -34.58 55.48
N GLU A 118 22.50 -35.31 54.61
CA GLU A 118 22.73 -35.19 53.16
C GLU A 118 22.28 -33.84 52.58
N ARG A 119 21.11 -33.34 52.96
CA ARG A 119 20.61 -32.03 52.53
C ARG A 119 21.51 -30.92 53.05
N THR A 120 21.88 -30.90 54.33
CA THR A 120 22.86 -29.97 54.91
C THR A 120 24.24 -30.17 54.32
N ASN A 121 24.69 -31.36 53.93
CA ASN A 121 25.97 -31.46 53.21
C ASN A 121 25.86 -30.86 51.80
N LYS A 122 24.72 -31.01 51.12
CA LYS A 122 24.42 -30.35 49.83
C LYS A 122 24.15 -28.84 49.98
N GLU A 123 23.54 -28.40 51.08
CA GLU A 123 23.26 -27.00 51.44
C GLU A 123 24.49 -26.32 52.03
N ILE A 124 25.41 -27.04 52.66
CA ILE A 124 26.75 -26.57 53.06
C ILE A 124 27.60 -26.46 51.80
N GLN A 125 27.53 -27.39 50.85
CA GLN A 125 28.18 -27.23 49.54
C GLN A 125 27.57 -26.05 48.75
N GLN A 126 26.25 -25.88 48.75
CA GLN A 126 25.57 -24.74 48.12
C GLN A 126 25.81 -23.43 48.87
N MET A 127 25.90 -23.43 50.21
CA MET A 127 26.27 -22.26 51.01
C MET A 127 27.75 -21.93 50.85
N GLN A 128 28.65 -22.89 50.78
CA GLN A 128 30.07 -22.66 50.48
C GLN A 128 30.23 -22.13 49.05
N TYR A 129 29.49 -22.68 48.08
CA TYR A 129 29.43 -22.16 46.72
C TYR A 129 28.85 -20.74 46.68
N PHE A 130 27.74 -20.48 47.38
CA PHE A 130 27.07 -19.17 47.45
C PHE A 130 27.87 -18.14 48.25
N GLN A 131 28.58 -18.55 49.30
CA GLN A 131 29.52 -17.73 50.09
C GLN A 131 30.75 -17.41 49.26
N LYS A 132 31.28 -18.37 48.50
CA LYS A 132 32.37 -18.14 47.53
C LYS A 132 31.92 -17.25 46.38
N LEU A 133 30.67 -17.38 45.92
CA LEU A 133 30.05 -16.52 44.91
C LEU A 133 29.79 -15.11 45.47
N GLN A 134 29.35 -14.98 46.72
CA GLN A 134 29.23 -13.70 47.42
C GLN A 134 30.60 -13.05 47.65
N GLN A 135 31.63 -13.82 48.02
CA GLN A 135 33.01 -13.35 48.08
C GLN A 135 33.48 -12.87 46.70
N GLU A 136 33.22 -13.62 45.63
CA GLU A 136 33.58 -13.21 44.26
C GLU A 136 32.77 -11.99 43.78
N ILE A 137 31.51 -11.85 44.16
CA ILE A 137 30.66 -10.67 43.91
C ILE A 137 31.18 -9.47 44.70
N ASN A 138 31.55 -9.65 45.98
CA ASN A 138 32.11 -8.61 46.83
C ASN A 138 33.50 -8.19 46.35
N GLU A 139 34.35 -9.11 45.91
CA GLU A 139 35.61 -8.82 45.23
C GLU A 139 35.39 -8.10 43.90
N LYS A 140 34.46 -8.55 43.04
CA LYS A 140 34.12 -7.86 41.79
C LYS A 140 33.56 -6.46 42.06
N SER A 141 32.82 -6.26 43.15
CA SER A 141 32.33 -4.97 43.61
C SER A 141 33.47 -4.08 44.10
N LEU A 142 34.33 -4.58 44.98
CA LEU A 142 35.49 -3.88 45.53
C LEU A 142 36.50 -3.51 44.44
N ARG A 143 36.79 -4.42 43.49
CA ARG A 143 37.62 -4.16 42.30
C ARG A 143 36.98 -3.08 41.40
N LYS A 144 35.65 -3.05 41.24
CA LYS A 144 34.94 -1.96 40.53
C LYS A 144 35.01 -0.63 41.30
N GLN A 145 34.89 -0.65 42.63
CA GLN A 145 34.96 0.52 43.49
C GLN A 145 36.37 1.13 43.51
N LEU A 146 37.41 0.30 43.68
CA LEU A 146 38.81 0.70 43.55
C LEU A 146 39.10 1.27 42.16
N LYS A 147 38.65 0.62 41.09
CA LYS A 147 38.83 1.12 39.71
C LYS A 147 38.04 2.40 39.43
N LYS A 148 36.97 2.68 40.17
CA LYS A 148 36.26 3.97 40.16
C LYS A 148 37.06 5.03 40.92
N GLN A 149 37.53 4.73 42.14
CA GLN A 149 38.38 5.63 42.95
C GLN A 149 39.67 6.00 42.22
N GLN A 150 40.36 5.05 41.59
CA GLN A 150 41.56 5.32 40.78
C GLN A 150 41.27 6.27 39.60
N LYS A 151 40.16 6.08 38.89
CA LYS A 151 39.74 7.00 37.82
C LYS A 151 39.36 8.39 38.35
N GLU A 152 38.83 8.45 39.57
CA GLU A 152 38.46 9.70 40.23
C GLU A 152 39.69 10.47 40.73
N GLN A 153 40.68 9.77 41.28
CA GLN A 153 42.02 10.30 41.61
C GLN A 153 42.72 10.82 40.36
N GLN A 154 42.84 10.01 39.30
CA GLN A 154 43.41 10.43 38.01
C GLN A 154 42.71 11.66 37.41
N ARG A 155 41.38 11.78 37.59
CA ARG A 155 40.62 12.96 37.18
C ARG A 155 40.93 14.18 38.05
N GLN A 156 41.09 14.01 39.37
CA GLN A 156 41.50 15.09 40.28
C GLN A 156 42.94 15.55 39.99
N GLU A 157 43.87 14.64 39.76
CA GLU A 157 45.26 14.91 39.33
C GLU A 157 45.28 15.69 38.01
N GLN A 158 44.54 15.25 36.99
CA GLN A 158 44.41 15.99 35.73
C GLN A 158 43.79 17.38 35.92
N LEU A 159 42.83 17.55 36.83
CA LEU A 159 42.26 18.87 37.15
C LEU A 159 43.25 19.77 37.88
N GLN A 160 44.08 19.23 38.79
CA GLN A 160 45.17 19.98 39.44
C GLN A 160 46.25 20.38 38.42
N LEU A 161 46.69 19.46 37.56
CA LEU A 161 47.71 19.71 36.55
C LEU A 161 47.24 20.76 35.52
N ASN A 162 45.95 20.73 35.14
CA ASN A 162 45.35 21.78 34.31
C ASN A 162 45.23 23.14 35.04
N LYS A 163 44.93 23.18 36.34
CA LYS A 163 44.97 24.42 37.14
C LYS A 163 46.38 25.01 37.19
N ILE A 164 47.38 24.20 37.54
CA ILE A 164 48.79 24.61 37.58
C ILE A 164 49.23 25.17 36.23
N LYS A 165 48.86 24.51 35.12
CA LYS A 165 49.14 24.99 33.77
C LYS A 165 48.45 26.33 33.44
N GLN A 166 47.19 26.50 33.84
CA GLN A 166 46.46 27.77 33.66
C GLN A 166 47.06 28.90 34.50
N GLU A 167 47.52 28.62 35.72
CA GLU A 167 48.22 29.57 36.57
C GLU A 167 49.59 29.95 36.01
N GLN A 168 50.36 28.99 35.46
CA GLN A 168 51.61 29.25 34.76
C GLN A 168 51.39 30.09 33.47
N ASP A 169 50.39 29.76 32.65
CA ASP A 169 50.02 30.56 31.47
C ASP A 169 49.45 31.94 31.83
N LYS A 170 48.92 32.14 33.04
CA LYS A 170 48.54 33.46 33.56
C LYS A 170 49.78 34.22 34.03
N LEU A 171 50.63 33.59 34.84
CA LEU A 171 51.88 34.17 35.35
C LEU A 171 52.79 34.62 34.21
N ARG A 172 52.96 33.81 33.15
CA ARG A 172 53.74 34.20 31.96
C ARG A 172 53.15 35.42 31.27
N ARG A 173 51.83 35.48 31.08
CA ARG A 173 51.16 36.66 30.47
C ARG A 173 51.27 37.91 31.33
N ASP A 174 51.23 37.79 32.66
CA ASP A 174 51.40 38.93 33.56
C ASP A 174 52.88 39.35 33.70
N GLN A 175 53.84 38.44 33.51
CA GLN A 175 55.27 38.76 33.31
C GLN A 175 55.53 39.45 31.96
N GLU A 176 54.98 38.93 30.86
CA GLU A 176 55.04 39.54 29.51
C GLU A 176 54.47 40.97 29.51
N LYS A 177 53.36 41.21 30.23
CA LYS A 177 52.81 42.56 30.44
C LYS A 177 53.78 43.46 31.20
N LYS A 178 54.26 43.03 32.38
CA LYS A 178 55.21 43.82 33.19
C LYS A 178 56.49 44.17 32.43
N LEU A 179 56.98 43.25 31.58
CA LEU A 179 58.15 43.52 30.74
C LEU A 179 57.87 44.58 29.66
N LYS A 180 56.68 44.56 29.03
CA LYS A 180 56.26 45.60 28.08
C LYS A 180 56.03 46.94 28.78
N GLU A 181 55.36 46.93 29.92
CA GLU A 181 55.08 48.10 30.75
C GLU A 181 56.40 48.78 31.20
N GLN A 182 57.40 48.00 31.62
CA GLN A 182 58.75 48.50 31.91
C GLN A 182 59.47 49.05 30.66
N GLN A 183 59.31 48.42 29.48
CA GLN A 183 59.90 48.93 28.23
C GLN A 183 59.23 50.23 27.75
N GLU A 184 57.93 50.39 27.97
CA GLU A 184 57.19 51.62 27.67
C GLU A 184 57.50 52.73 28.69
N GLU A 185 57.61 52.40 29.98
CA GLU A 185 58.05 53.33 31.02
C GLU A 185 59.51 53.78 30.79
N GLN A 186 60.41 52.89 30.35
CA GLN A 186 61.78 53.27 29.96
C GLN A 186 61.79 54.23 28.76
N LYS A 187 60.96 53.99 27.74
CA LYS A 187 60.82 54.91 26.59
C LYS A 187 60.25 56.27 27.02
N GLN A 188 59.25 56.29 27.90
CA GLN A 188 58.72 57.53 28.46
C GLN A 188 59.78 58.29 29.29
N LYS A 189 60.58 57.57 30.10
CA LYS A 189 61.70 58.16 30.85
C LYS A 189 62.79 58.72 29.92
N GLN A 190 63.10 58.06 28.81
CA GLN A 190 64.04 58.59 27.80
C GLN A 190 63.49 59.88 27.15
N ILE A 191 62.22 59.90 26.74
CA ILE A 191 61.57 61.09 26.15
C ILE A 191 61.52 62.25 27.16
N ALA A 192 61.20 61.96 28.43
CA ALA A 192 61.19 62.96 29.49
C ALA A 192 62.59 63.52 29.79
N LEU A 193 63.64 62.68 29.75
CA LEU A 193 65.03 63.12 29.92
C LEU A 193 65.47 64.05 28.77
N GLU A 194 65.11 63.70 27.53
CA GLU A 194 65.39 64.53 26.35
C GLU A 194 64.67 65.89 26.39
N GLN A 195 63.42 65.91 26.87
CA GLN A 195 62.67 67.15 27.08
C GLN A 195 63.29 68.01 28.18
N TYR A 196 63.68 67.41 29.31
CA TYR A 196 64.34 68.10 30.43
C TYR A 196 65.70 68.69 30.04
N GLN A 197 66.50 68.00 29.22
CA GLN A 197 67.74 68.53 28.66
C GLN A 197 67.48 69.77 27.78
N LYS A 198 66.47 69.69 26.89
CA LYS A 198 66.01 70.81 26.04
C LYS A 198 65.32 71.93 26.82
N GLU A 199 65.10 71.78 28.12
CA GLU A 199 64.57 72.80 29.02
C GLU A 199 65.70 73.45 29.85
N GLN A 200 66.67 72.67 30.33
CA GLN A 200 67.89 73.20 30.93
C GLN A 200 68.69 74.09 29.97
N GLU A 201 68.81 73.73 28.68
CA GLU A 201 69.46 74.61 27.68
C GLU A 201 68.76 75.97 27.56
N ARG A 202 67.42 76.01 27.66
CA ARG A 202 66.66 77.26 27.61
C ARG A 202 66.85 78.08 28.89
N ALA A 203 66.78 77.46 30.06
CA ALA A 203 67.03 78.11 31.34
C ALA A 203 68.45 78.75 31.40
N GLN A 204 69.48 78.05 30.91
CA GLN A 204 70.85 78.59 30.85
C GLN A 204 71.00 79.80 29.90
N GLN A 205 70.16 79.90 28.86
CA GLN A 205 70.12 81.09 27.98
C GLN A 205 69.38 82.26 28.63
N GLU A 206 68.37 82.02 29.47
CA GLU A 206 67.63 83.06 30.18
C GLU A 206 68.43 83.66 31.35
N ILE A 207 69.20 82.86 32.09
CA ILE A 207 70.11 83.35 33.16
C ILE A 207 71.12 84.37 32.58
N LYS A 208 71.68 84.10 31.39
CA LYS A 208 72.58 85.02 30.67
C LYS A 208 71.91 86.32 30.20
N ARG A 209 70.57 86.36 30.09
CA ARG A 209 69.82 87.60 29.84
C ARG A 209 69.52 88.36 31.13
N HIS A 210 69.23 87.64 32.22
CA HIS A 210 68.87 88.26 33.50
C HIS A 210 70.02 89.05 34.15
N GLN A 211 71.27 88.62 33.95
CA GLN A 211 72.46 89.35 34.43
C GLN A 211 72.59 90.75 33.81
N LYS A 212 72.30 90.90 32.51
CA LYS A 212 72.33 92.21 31.82
C LYS A 212 71.23 93.18 32.28
N LEU A 213 70.18 92.69 32.94
CA LEU A 213 69.07 93.52 33.40
C LEU A 213 69.31 94.22 34.75
N GLN A 214 70.28 93.76 35.56
CA GLN A 214 70.51 94.33 36.89
C GLN A 214 71.29 95.66 36.84
N GLU A 215 72.24 95.81 35.92
CA GLU A 215 73.01 97.05 35.77
C GLU A 215 72.14 98.23 35.30
N GLU A 216 71.14 97.96 34.46
CA GLU A 216 70.28 99.01 33.87
C GLU A 216 69.30 99.62 34.89
N ASN A 217 68.93 98.87 35.93
CA ASN A 217 67.92 99.31 36.90
C ASN A 217 68.45 100.38 37.87
N ARG A 218 69.75 100.36 38.23
CA ARG A 218 70.36 101.41 39.08
C ARG A 218 70.32 102.81 38.48
N LYS A 219 70.35 102.95 37.15
CA LYS A 219 70.22 104.26 36.46
C LYS A 219 68.78 104.71 36.23
N LYS A 220 67.80 103.87 36.58
CA LYS A 220 66.36 104.16 36.40
C LYS A 220 65.68 104.49 37.72
N GLU A 221 66.44 104.94 38.73
CA GLU A 221 65.93 105.47 40.02
C GLU A 221 65.86 107.01 40.17
N GLU A 222 66.16 107.79 39.11
CA GLU A 222 66.09 109.27 39.13
C GLU A 222 65.31 109.90 37.93
N GLN A 223 64.23 109.36 37.35
CA GLN A 223 62.91 108.94 37.85
C GLN A 223 61.74 109.91 37.74
N LYS A 224 60.57 109.24 37.59
CA LYS A 224 59.20 109.58 38.01
C LYS A 224 58.61 110.94 37.60
N LYS A 225 59.30 112.07 37.66
CA LYS A 225 58.75 113.39 37.28
C LYS A 225 58.57 113.55 35.75
N LEU A 226 59.60 113.28 34.94
CA LEU A 226 59.47 113.35 33.46
C LEU A 226 58.53 112.27 32.87
N LYS A 227 58.26 111.20 33.62
CA LYS A 227 57.59 110.00 33.12
C LYS A 227 56.05 110.10 33.06
N GLN A 228 55.43 111.08 33.72
CA GLN A 228 53.96 111.19 33.77
C GLN A 228 53.35 111.69 32.44
N GLN A 229 54.06 112.56 31.71
CA GLN A 229 53.56 113.18 30.47
C GLN A 229 53.73 112.23 29.26
N GLN A 230 54.88 111.55 29.16
CA GLN A 230 55.16 110.56 28.13
C GLN A 230 54.25 109.31 28.21
N PHE A 231 53.67 109.03 29.38
CA PHE A 231 52.81 107.85 29.60
C PHE A 231 51.55 107.85 28.72
N ARG A 232 50.97 109.01 28.38
CA ARG A 232 49.79 109.08 27.50
C ARG A 232 50.10 108.68 26.06
N GLN A 233 51.19 109.17 25.48
CA GLN A 233 51.65 108.78 24.14
C GLN A 233 52.13 107.31 24.10
N GLN A 234 52.76 106.84 25.18
CA GLN A 234 53.13 105.42 25.32
C GLN A 234 51.92 104.49 25.50
N LEU A 235 50.76 105.00 25.92
CA LEU A 235 49.52 104.22 25.95
C LEU A 235 49.02 103.98 24.52
N GLN A 236 48.87 105.04 23.73
CA GLN A 236 48.41 104.96 22.33
C GLN A 236 49.34 104.10 21.46
N ASN A 237 50.66 104.24 21.61
CA ASN A 237 51.61 103.39 20.90
C ASN A 237 51.59 101.92 21.37
N LYS A 238 51.21 101.64 22.62
CA LYS A 238 51.00 100.26 23.10
C LYS A 238 49.66 99.68 22.67
N GLU A 239 48.64 100.51 22.49
CA GLU A 239 47.37 100.10 21.88
C GLU A 239 47.58 99.75 20.41
N LEU A 240 48.32 100.58 19.66
CA LEU A 240 48.73 100.28 18.28
C LEU A 240 49.60 99.00 18.18
N GLN A 241 50.56 98.80 19.09
CA GLN A 241 51.35 97.56 19.15
C GLN A 241 50.50 96.33 19.51
N ARG A 242 49.51 96.46 20.41
CA ARG A 242 48.55 95.39 20.72
C ARG A 242 47.63 95.10 19.55
N GLU A 243 47.24 96.11 18.78
CA GLU A 243 46.43 95.96 17.58
C GLU A 243 47.22 95.25 16.47
N ILE A 244 48.49 95.61 16.26
CA ILE A 244 49.41 94.88 15.36
C ILE A 244 49.62 93.44 15.85
N GLU A 245 49.84 93.19 17.15
CA GLU A 245 49.89 91.84 17.70
C GLU A 245 48.58 91.06 17.51
N LEU A 246 47.42 91.71 17.61
CA LEU A 246 46.11 91.11 17.39
C LEU A 246 45.85 90.83 15.92
N GLN A 247 46.31 91.69 15.00
CA GLN A 247 46.30 91.42 13.57
C GLN A 247 47.22 90.24 13.24
N TYR A 248 48.47 90.24 13.71
CA TYR A 248 49.40 89.12 13.52
C TYR A 248 48.88 87.79 14.12
N LYS A 249 48.24 87.84 15.29
CA LYS A 249 47.58 86.66 15.89
C LYS A 249 46.35 86.21 15.10
N LYS A 250 45.56 87.14 14.54
CA LYS A 250 44.45 86.83 13.60
C LYS A 250 44.97 86.20 12.32
N GLU A 251 46.02 86.75 11.71
CA GLU A 251 46.66 86.20 10.50
C GLU A 251 47.26 84.82 10.76
N LEU A 252 47.95 84.62 11.89
CA LEU A 252 48.49 83.32 12.29
C LEU A 252 47.38 82.30 12.57
N LEU A 253 46.24 82.72 13.12
CA LEU A 253 45.05 81.87 13.29
C LEU A 253 44.41 81.54 11.93
N GLN A 254 44.21 82.52 11.05
CA GLN A 254 43.71 82.32 9.69
C GLN A 254 44.65 81.45 8.85
N PHE A 255 45.97 81.54 9.05
CA PHE A 255 46.95 80.68 8.39
C PHE A 255 46.85 79.24 8.91
N LYS A 256 46.77 79.04 10.24
CA LYS A 256 46.51 77.72 10.85
C LYS A 256 45.11 77.17 10.55
N GLU A 257 44.16 78.03 10.20
CA GLU A 257 42.82 77.65 9.74
C GLU A 257 42.85 77.25 8.26
N LYS A 258 43.47 78.04 7.39
CA LYS A 258 43.76 77.66 5.99
C LYS A 258 44.53 76.34 5.90
N GLN A 259 45.53 76.11 6.74
CA GLN A 259 46.22 74.80 6.81
C GLN A 259 45.31 73.66 7.28
N ARG A 260 44.41 73.90 8.24
CA ARG A 260 43.42 72.90 8.68
C ARG A 260 42.37 72.61 7.60
N GLN A 261 41.89 73.63 6.90
CA GLN A 261 40.99 73.51 5.74
C GLN A 261 41.67 72.77 4.58
N GLN A 262 42.93 73.10 4.26
CA GLN A 262 43.72 72.42 3.23
C GLN A 262 43.96 70.95 3.59
N LYS A 263 44.26 70.63 4.85
CA LYS A 263 44.41 69.25 5.32
C LYS A 263 43.08 68.48 5.32
N LEU A 264 41.97 69.13 5.68
CA LEU A 264 40.62 68.54 5.56
C LEU A 264 40.25 68.29 4.10
N PHE A 265 40.58 69.20 3.20
CA PHE A 265 40.35 69.07 1.76
C PHE A 265 41.20 67.95 1.14
N GLN A 266 42.47 67.83 1.54
CA GLN A 266 43.32 66.68 1.20
C GLN A 266 42.71 65.37 1.70
N GLN A 267 42.27 65.29 2.96
CA GLN A 267 41.59 64.10 3.49
C GLN A 267 40.25 63.79 2.81
N GLN A 268 39.53 64.81 2.31
CA GLN A 268 38.35 64.60 1.46
C GLN A 268 38.73 64.05 0.08
N GLN A 269 39.78 64.58 -0.56
CA GLN A 269 40.31 64.07 -1.82
C GLN A 269 40.81 62.62 -1.69
N GLU A 270 41.57 62.31 -0.63
CA GLU A 270 42.02 60.95 -0.29
C GLU A 270 40.83 59.99 -0.12
N ARG A 271 39.78 60.40 0.61
CA ARG A 271 38.55 59.60 0.77
C ARG A 271 37.79 59.39 -0.52
N VAL A 272 37.67 60.43 -1.37
CA VAL A 272 37.03 60.32 -2.69
C VAL A 272 37.85 59.41 -3.62
N TYR A 273 39.18 59.51 -3.60
CA TYR A 273 40.08 58.67 -4.38
C TYR A 273 40.04 57.21 -3.93
N ALA A 274 40.13 56.94 -2.62
CA ALA A 274 39.97 55.60 -2.06
C ALA A 274 38.57 55.02 -2.34
N SER A 275 37.51 55.84 -2.30
CA SER A 275 36.16 55.42 -2.67
C SER A 275 36.03 55.09 -4.16
N LYS A 276 36.76 55.79 -5.05
CA LYS A 276 36.80 55.45 -6.48
C LYS A 276 37.54 54.15 -6.73
N LEU A 277 38.73 53.97 -6.15
CA LEU A 277 39.48 52.70 -6.22
C LEU A 277 38.64 51.51 -5.70
N ALA A 278 37.92 51.68 -4.59
CA ALA A 278 37.03 50.64 -4.06
C ALA A 278 35.85 50.33 -5.00
N GLN A 279 35.31 51.34 -5.71
CA GLN A 279 34.28 51.15 -6.73
C GLN A 279 34.83 50.47 -7.99
N GLU A 280 36.04 50.81 -8.42
CA GLU A 280 36.74 50.20 -9.56
C GLU A 280 37.11 48.74 -9.27
N GLU A 281 37.66 48.42 -8.09
CA GLU A 281 37.87 47.05 -7.63
C GLU A 281 36.56 46.24 -7.59
N LEU A 282 35.47 46.84 -7.09
CA LEU A 282 34.16 46.18 -7.04
C LEU A 282 33.62 45.94 -8.45
N ALA A 283 33.76 46.89 -9.37
CA ALA A 283 33.38 46.75 -10.77
C ALA A 283 34.19 45.65 -11.47
N GLN A 284 35.51 45.56 -11.23
CA GLN A 284 36.35 44.47 -11.75
C GLN A 284 35.94 43.11 -11.19
N LYS A 285 35.66 43.00 -9.89
CA LYS A 285 35.17 41.77 -9.25
C LYS A 285 33.80 41.35 -9.81
N LEU A 286 32.89 42.30 -10.04
CA LEU A 286 31.59 42.06 -10.68
C LEU A 286 31.73 41.64 -12.16
N LEU A 287 32.66 42.24 -12.90
CA LEU A 287 32.99 41.85 -14.28
C LEU A 287 33.52 40.41 -14.33
N GLN A 288 34.44 40.05 -13.42
CA GLN A 288 35.00 38.70 -13.32
C GLN A 288 33.93 37.67 -12.95
N VAL A 289 33.02 37.99 -12.01
CA VAL A 289 31.87 37.13 -11.69
C VAL A 289 30.93 36.97 -12.89
N LYS A 290 30.66 38.05 -13.64
CA LYS A 290 29.85 38.00 -14.87
C LYS A 290 30.50 37.12 -15.94
N GLN A 291 31.81 37.24 -16.16
CA GLN A 291 32.57 36.36 -17.06
C GLN A 291 32.52 34.89 -16.61
N GLN A 292 32.69 34.61 -15.31
CA GLN A 292 32.56 33.25 -14.78
C GLN A 292 31.13 32.68 -14.95
N GLN A 293 30.10 33.51 -14.84
CA GLN A 293 28.71 33.11 -15.12
C GLN A 293 28.48 32.84 -16.61
N GLN A 294 28.99 33.70 -17.51
CA GLN A 294 28.93 33.47 -18.96
C GLN A 294 29.69 32.20 -19.36
N ASN A 295 30.90 31.96 -18.84
CA ASN A 295 31.66 30.75 -19.11
C ASN A 295 30.98 29.48 -18.58
N LYS A 296 30.24 29.56 -17.47
CA LYS A 296 29.38 28.45 -16.99
C LYS A 296 28.17 28.23 -17.90
N LEU A 297 27.56 29.29 -18.42
CA LEU A 297 26.44 29.19 -19.36
C LEU A 297 26.89 28.58 -20.69
N ILE A 298 28.02 29.02 -21.23
CA ILE A 298 28.63 28.47 -22.45
C ILE A 298 28.92 26.97 -22.26
N LYS A 299 29.59 26.57 -21.17
CA LYS A 299 29.83 25.15 -20.86
C LYS A 299 28.54 24.33 -20.71
N MET A 300 27.49 24.92 -20.15
CA MET A 300 26.18 24.26 -20.05
C MET A 300 25.51 24.10 -21.43
N GLN A 301 25.69 25.06 -22.34
CA GLN A 301 25.23 24.97 -23.73
C GLN A 301 26.06 23.95 -24.53
N GLU A 302 27.39 23.92 -24.36
CA GLU A 302 28.28 22.91 -24.94
C GLU A 302 27.92 21.51 -24.43
N GLU A 303 27.71 21.32 -23.13
CA GLU A 303 27.24 20.05 -22.56
C GLU A 303 25.87 19.64 -23.11
N PHE A 304 24.94 20.58 -23.27
CA PHE A 304 23.62 20.30 -23.83
C PHE A 304 23.70 19.90 -25.30
N GLN A 305 24.46 20.64 -26.12
CA GLN A 305 24.71 20.31 -27.53
C GLN A 305 25.42 18.97 -27.67
N ASN A 306 26.43 18.68 -26.84
CA ASN A 306 27.11 17.38 -26.84
C ASN A 306 26.17 16.23 -26.46
N LYS A 307 25.29 16.42 -25.46
CA LYS A 307 24.24 15.43 -25.10
C LYS A 307 23.21 15.27 -26.22
N GLN A 308 22.85 16.34 -26.93
CA GLN A 308 21.95 16.29 -28.09
C GLN A 308 22.59 15.57 -29.27
N ILE A 309 23.86 15.83 -29.58
CA ILE A 309 24.65 15.13 -30.61
C ILE A 309 24.82 13.64 -30.26
N GLN A 310 25.12 13.31 -28.99
CA GLN A 310 25.19 11.93 -28.53
C GLN A 310 23.83 11.21 -28.62
N SER A 311 22.73 11.89 -28.26
CA SER A 311 21.37 11.35 -28.37
C SER A 311 20.97 11.14 -29.84
N GLU A 312 21.30 12.08 -30.73
CA GLU A 312 21.13 11.88 -32.18
C GLU A 312 22.01 10.74 -32.72
N HIS A 313 23.24 10.60 -32.25
CA HIS A 313 24.13 9.53 -32.68
C HIS A 313 23.62 8.16 -32.23
N GLN A 314 23.17 8.03 -30.97
CA GLN A 314 22.49 6.83 -30.47
C GLN A 314 21.19 6.54 -31.22
N ARG A 315 20.39 7.56 -31.53
CA ARG A 315 19.19 7.44 -32.36
C ARG A 315 19.54 6.94 -33.76
N LYS A 316 20.56 7.51 -34.41
CA LYS A 316 21.03 7.10 -35.75
C LYS A 316 21.59 5.68 -35.75
N GLN A 317 22.34 5.28 -34.72
CA GLN A 317 22.77 3.89 -34.51
C GLN A 317 21.58 2.94 -34.32
N PHE A 318 20.55 3.33 -33.56
CA PHE A 318 19.35 2.52 -33.38
C PHE A 318 18.52 2.42 -34.67
N GLU A 319 18.36 3.52 -35.41
CA GLU A 319 17.70 3.54 -36.73
C GLU A 319 18.46 2.68 -37.75
N GLN A 320 19.81 2.72 -37.73
CA GLN A 320 20.66 1.81 -38.51
C GLN A 320 20.44 0.35 -38.10
N GLN A 321 20.50 0.00 -36.82
CA GLN A 321 20.26 -1.37 -36.35
C GLN A 321 18.83 -1.85 -36.64
N GLN A 322 17.82 -0.97 -36.63
CA GLN A 322 16.46 -1.31 -37.05
C GLN A 322 16.39 -1.51 -38.56
N HIS A 323 17.07 -0.68 -39.35
CA HIS A 323 17.15 -0.86 -40.80
C HIS A 323 17.88 -2.15 -41.18
N GLU A 324 18.99 -2.48 -40.51
CA GLU A 324 19.68 -3.77 -40.64
C GLU A 324 18.78 -4.93 -40.27
N LYS A 325 18.05 -4.86 -39.15
CA LYS A 325 17.05 -5.88 -38.76
C LYS A 325 15.94 -6.02 -39.80
N ILE A 326 15.44 -4.92 -40.37
CA ILE A 326 14.44 -4.93 -41.45
C ILE A 326 15.02 -5.55 -42.72
N MET A 327 16.24 -5.20 -43.12
CA MET A 327 16.93 -5.78 -44.27
C MET A 327 17.22 -7.27 -44.06
N ASP A 328 17.56 -7.70 -42.85
CA ASP A 328 17.76 -9.10 -42.51
C ASP A 328 16.45 -9.88 -42.41
N ILE A 329 15.36 -9.26 -41.96
CA ILE A 329 14.01 -9.82 -42.03
C ILE A 329 13.60 -9.94 -43.50
N GLN A 330 13.84 -8.94 -44.35
CA GLN A 330 13.58 -9.00 -45.80
C GLN A 330 14.41 -10.10 -46.46
N LYS A 331 15.71 -10.23 -46.17
CA LYS A 331 16.54 -11.36 -46.62
C LYS A 331 15.99 -12.69 -46.13
N LYS A 332 15.59 -12.81 -44.85
CA LYS A 332 15.01 -14.06 -44.29
C LYS A 332 13.67 -14.40 -44.93
N VAL A 333 12.82 -13.42 -45.19
CA VAL A 333 11.55 -13.56 -45.94
C VAL A 333 11.80 -13.90 -47.40
N GLN A 334 12.84 -13.34 -48.04
CA GLN A 334 13.21 -13.65 -49.42
C GLN A 334 13.83 -15.05 -49.53
N ILE A 335 14.67 -15.47 -48.59
CA ILE A 335 15.18 -16.84 -48.46
C ILE A 335 14.04 -17.81 -48.12
N GLN A 336 13.05 -17.42 -47.31
CA GLN A 336 11.85 -18.22 -47.11
C GLN A 336 10.97 -18.27 -48.37
N LYS A 337 10.86 -17.18 -49.13
CA LYS A 337 10.14 -17.12 -50.41
C LYS A 337 10.83 -17.97 -51.47
N GLU A 338 12.17 -18.00 -51.51
CA GLU A 338 12.96 -18.91 -52.34
C GLU A 338 12.83 -20.37 -51.89
N LYS A 339 12.86 -20.64 -50.57
CA LYS A 339 12.63 -22.00 -50.05
C LYS A 339 11.22 -22.47 -50.39
N MET A 340 10.22 -21.61 -50.21
CA MET A 340 8.83 -21.84 -50.64
C MET A 340 8.74 -22.04 -52.15
N LEU A 341 9.41 -21.23 -52.97
CA LEU A 341 9.46 -21.41 -54.43
C LEU A 341 10.06 -22.77 -54.79
N LYS A 342 11.28 -23.08 -54.32
CA LYS A 342 11.97 -24.37 -54.51
C LYS A 342 11.16 -25.56 -53.95
N GLN A 343 10.33 -25.33 -52.93
CA GLN A 343 9.42 -26.32 -52.36
C GLN A 343 8.13 -26.46 -53.17
N THR A 344 7.60 -25.39 -53.78
CA THR A 344 6.50 -25.44 -54.75
C THR A 344 6.96 -25.96 -56.11
N GLU A 345 8.22 -25.79 -56.51
CA GLU A 345 8.81 -26.40 -57.70
C GLU A 345 8.99 -27.90 -57.48
N LYS A 346 9.52 -28.32 -56.32
CA LYS A 346 9.49 -29.74 -55.91
C LYS A 346 8.07 -30.29 -55.79
N CYS A 347 7.10 -29.48 -55.34
CA CYS A 347 5.70 -29.90 -55.26
C CYS A 347 5.05 -30.00 -56.65
N LYS A 348 5.33 -29.08 -57.58
CA LYS A 348 4.91 -29.12 -58.99
C LYS A 348 5.52 -30.32 -59.71
N MET A 349 6.83 -30.53 -59.61
CA MET A 349 7.51 -31.70 -60.16
C MET A 349 6.94 -33.01 -59.58
N GLN A 350 6.62 -33.05 -58.28
CA GLN A 350 5.92 -34.20 -57.68
C GLN A 350 4.43 -34.28 -58.07
N GLN A 351 3.76 -33.18 -58.43
CA GLN A 351 2.41 -33.17 -58.98
C GLN A 351 2.38 -33.61 -60.44
N GLU A 352 3.37 -33.23 -61.25
CA GLU A 352 3.57 -33.66 -62.64
C GLU A 352 3.86 -35.16 -62.68
N ILE A 353 4.81 -35.65 -61.87
CA ILE A 353 5.05 -37.09 -61.69
C ILE A 353 3.78 -37.82 -61.20
N LYS A 354 3.01 -37.23 -60.27
CA LYS A 354 1.71 -37.79 -59.83
C LYS A 354 0.62 -37.71 -60.91
N GLN A 355 0.67 -36.74 -61.81
CA GLN A 355 -0.27 -36.58 -62.93
C GLN A 355 0.07 -37.57 -64.03
N GLU A 356 1.33 -37.79 -64.38
CA GLU A 356 1.74 -38.86 -65.31
C GLU A 356 1.40 -40.24 -64.74
N ILE A 357 1.71 -40.50 -63.47
CA ILE A 357 1.31 -41.73 -62.77
C ILE A 357 -0.22 -41.88 -62.74
N ASN A 358 -0.97 -40.80 -62.54
CA ASN A 358 -2.44 -40.85 -62.61
C ASN A 358 -2.95 -41.04 -64.03
N ILE A 359 -2.37 -40.42 -65.07
CA ILE A 359 -2.78 -40.60 -66.47
C ILE A 359 -2.48 -42.03 -66.94
N SER A 360 -1.33 -42.59 -66.56
CA SER A 360 -1.00 -44.01 -66.78
C SER A 360 -1.99 -44.93 -66.08
N LYS A 361 -2.27 -44.70 -64.79
CA LYS A 361 -3.29 -45.46 -64.04
C LYS A 361 -4.71 -45.23 -64.55
N GLN A 362 -5.05 -44.06 -65.10
CA GLN A 362 -6.35 -43.75 -65.71
C GLN A 362 -6.51 -44.52 -67.02
N LYS A 363 -5.46 -44.63 -67.85
CA LYS A 363 -5.46 -45.49 -69.05
C LYS A 363 -5.66 -46.96 -68.68
N GLN A 364 -4.84 -47.51 -67.77
CA GLN A 364 -4.99 -48.89 -67.29
C GLN A 364 -6.35 -49.14 -66.62
N LYS A 365 -6.90 -48.15 -65.89
CA LYS A 365 -8.24 -48.23 -65.29
C LYS A 365 -9.33 -48.17 -66.35
N ASN A 366 -9.17 -47.40 -67.42
CA ASN A 366 -10.13 -47.34 -68.52
C ASN A 366 -10.09 -48.59 -69.40
N GLU A 367 -8.92 -49.20 -69.62
CA GLU A 367 -8.80 -50.53 -70.24
C GLU A 367 -9.46 -51.61 -69.37
N ARG A 368 -9.19 -51.62 -68.06
CA ARG A 368 -9.91 -52.51 -67.12
C ARG A 368 -11.40 -52.23 -67.08
N ILE A 369 -11.85 -50.97 -67.19
CA ILE A 369 -13.29 -50.65 -67.26
C ILE A 369 -13.89 -51.16 -68.58
N LYS A 370 -13.19 -51.04 -69.72
CA LYS A 370 -13.63 -51.69 -70.98
C LYS A 370 -13.74 -53.20 -70.84
N GLN A 371 -12.69 -53.86 -70.35
CA GLN A 371 -12.69 -55.31 -70.14
C GLN A 371 -13.78 -55.75 -69.16
N ILE A 372 -14.03 -54.99 -68.09
CA ILE A 372 -15.13 -55.23 -67.14
C ILE A 372 -16.50 -54.90 -67.75
N GLN A 373 -16.60 -53.97 -68.72
CA GLN A 373 -17.83 -53.69 -69.45
C GLN A 373 -18.13 -54.79 -70.49
N GLU A 374 -17.13 -55.28 -71.21
CA GLU A 374 -17.25 -56.43 -72.12
C GLU A 374 -17.59 -57.71 -71.34
N GLN A 375 -16.89 -57.98 -70.23
CA GLN A 375 -17.25 -59.08 -69.32
C GLN A 375 -18.64 -58.90 -68.73
N LYS A 376 -19.08 -57.68 -68.39
CA LYS A 376 -20.45 -57.44 -67.92
C LYS A 376 -21.50 -57.54 -69.01
N ILE A 377 -21.19 -57.25 -70.27
CA ILE A 377 -22.10 -57.48 -71.40
C ILE A 377 -22.24 -58.98 -71.64
N ILE A 378 -21.14 -59.74 -71.60
CA ILE A 378 -21.14 -61.20 -71.70
C ILE A 378 -21.88 -61.83 -70.51
N GLU A 379 -21.59 -61.42 -69.28
CA GLU A 379 -22.35 -61.86 -68.09
C GLU A 379 -23.83 -61.45 -68.17
N HIS A 380 -24.17 -60.30 -68.75
CA HIS A 380 -25.56 -59.85 -68.88
C HIS A 380 -26.29 -60.63 -69.98
N GLN A 381 -25.61 -61.03 -71.07
CA GLN A 381 -26.18 -61.94 -72.07
C GLN A 381 -26.36 -63.34 -71.48
N GLN A 382 -25.36 -63.87 -70.77
CA GLN A 382 -25.47 -65.16 -70.06
C GLN A 382 -26.52 -65.11 -68.94
N LYS A 383 -26.69 -64.00 -68.23
CA LYS A 383 -27.76 -63.80 -67.24
C LYS A 383 -29.12 -63.62 -67.89
N LEU A 384 -29.23 -63.05 -69.10
CA LEU A 384 -30.48 -63.03 -69.87
C LEU A 384 -30.84 -64.44 -70.35
N GLU A 385 -29.89 -65.22 -70.86
CA GLU A 385 -30.13 -66.63 -71.25
C GLU A 385 -30.49 -67.49 -70.02
N GLN A 386 -29.78 -67.32 -68.90
CA GLN A 386 -30.13 -67.97 -67.63
C GLN A 386 -31.50 -67.51 -67.12
N GLN A 387 -31.85 -66.23 -67.21
CA GLN A 387 -33.19 -65.74 -66.87
C GLN A 387 -34.25 -66.24 -67.84
N GLU A 388 -33.97 -66.43 -69.13
CA GLU A 388 -34.94 -67.01 -70.07
C GLU A 388 -35.14 -68.52 -69.81
N ILE A 389 -34.10 -69.22 -69.36
CA ILE A 389 -34.17 -70.62 -68.92
C ILE A 389 -34.89 -70.74 -67.57
N GLU A 390 -34.58 -69.87 -66.60
CA GLU A 390 -35.25 -69.81 -65.31
C GLU A 390 -36.70 -69.37 -65.47
N GLU A 391 -37.03 -68.39 -66.32
CA GLU A 391 -38.42 -68.04 -66.65
C GLU A 391 -39.15 -69.20 -67.32
N LYS A 392 -38.53 -69.94 -68.25
CA LYS A 392 -39.15 -71.15 -68.84
C LYS A 392 -39.42 -72.22 -67.77
N GLN A 393 -38.48 -72.45 -66.85
CA GLN A 393 -38.66 -73.39 -65.72
C GLN A 393 -39.67 -72.88 -64.68
N ILE A 394 -39.72 -71.58 -64.39
CA ILE A 394 -40.69 -70.94 -63.49
C ILE A 394 -42.07 -70.96 -64.12
N LYS A 395 -42.18 -70.77 -65.44
CA LYS A 395 -43.43 -70.83 -66.19
C LYS A 395 -43.97 -72.26 -66.25
N GLN A 396 -43.11 -73.26 -66.49
CA GLN A 396 -43.46 -74.67 -66.34
C GLN A 396 -43.90 -74.99 -64.90
N LYS A 397 -43.13 -74.58 -63.87
CA LYS A 397 -43.51 -74.77 -62.45
C LYS A 397 -44.76 -73.99 -62.06
N LEU A 398 -45.08 -72.88 -62.72
CA LEU A 398 -46.34 -72.14 -62.55
C LEU A 398 -47.49 -72.84 -63.27
N GLU A 399 -47.28 -73.49 -64.41
CA GLU A 399 -48.29 -74.34 -65.04
C GLU A 399 -48.54 -75.60 -64.20
N GLU A 400 -47.50 -76.25 -63.66
CA GLU A 400 -47.61 -77.33 -62.67
C GLU A 400 -48.33 -76.87 -61.40
N LEU A 401 -47.96 -75.73 -60.82
CA LEU A 401 -48.66 -75.15 -59.66
C LEU A 401 -50.09 -74.74 -59.99
N ASN A 402 -50.40 -74.30 -61.21
CA ASN A 402 -51.77 -74.00 -61.64
C ASN A 402 -52.57 -75.29 -61.88
N ILE A 403 -51.96 -76.37 -62.37
CA ILE A 403 -52.57 -77.70 -62.47
C ILE A 403 -52.86 -78.23 -61.05
N ILE A 404 -51.87 -78.21 -60.15
CA ILE A 404 -52.04 -78.61 -58.74
C ILE A 404 -53.10 -77.73 -58.03
N ASN A 405 -53.13 -76.41 -58.27
CA ASN A 405 -54.20 -75.55 -57.74
C ASN A 405 -55.56 -75.82 -58.39
N LYS A 406 -55.60 -76.22 -59.66
CA LYS A 406 -56.83 -76.58 -60.37
C LYS A 406 -57.38 -77.91 -59.87
N ASP A 407 -56.51 -78.89 -59.62
CA ASP A 407 -56.86 -80.18 -59.04
C ASP A 407 -57.27 -80.04 -57.57
N GLN A 408 -56.55 -79.23 -56.77
CA GLN A 408 -56.98 -78.87 -55.41
C GLN A 408 -58.30 -78.10 -55.41
N ARG A 409 -58.57 -77.23 -56.40
CA ARG A 409 -59.88 -76.57 -56.57
C ARG A 409 -60.97 -77.54 -57.01
N VAL A 410 -60.67 -78.53 -57.86
CA VAL A 410 -61.60 -79.61 -58.23
C VAL A 410 -61.89 -80.49 -57.02
N GLU A 411 -60.88 -80.83 -56.21
CA GLU A 411 -61.04 -81.60 -54.97
C GLU A 411 -61.82 -80.81 -53.91
N LEU A 412 -61.59 -79.50 -53.79
CA LEU A 412 -62.40 -78.59 -52.96
C LEU A 412 -63.84 -78.49 -53.48
N ASN A 413 -64.06 -78.43 -54.79
CA ASN A 413 -65.40 -78.48 -55.38
C ASN A 413 -66.07 -79.83 -55.16
N GLN A 414 -65.36 -80.95 -55.24
CA GLN A 414 -65.89 -82.27 -54.92
C GLN A 414 -66.24 -82.39 -53.43
N LYS A 415 -65.40 -81.85 -52.53
CA LYS A 415 -65.67 -81.75 -51.09
C LYS A 415 -66.83 -80.80 -50.76
N LEU A 416 -67.03 -79.73 -51.55
CA LEU A 416 -68.21 -78.85 -51.50
C LEU A 416 -69.46 -79.55 -52.02
N ILE A 417 -69.40 -80.27 -53.14
CA ILE A 417 -70.50 -81.06 -53.70
C ILE A 417 -70.88 -82.19 -52.73
N LEU A 418 -69.92 -82.85 -52.08
CA LEU A 418 -70.17 -83.81 -51.00
C LEU A 418 -70.80 -83.15 -49.77
N LYS A 419 -70.33 -81.97 -49.35
CA LYS A 419 -70.99 -81.19 -48.29
C LYS A 419 -72.42 -80.80 -48.66
N ASP A 420 -72.66 -80.35 -49.89
CA ASP A 420 -73.99 -80.00 -50.39
C ASP A 420 -74.88 -81.23 -50.55
N PHE A 421 -74.32 -82.39 -50.88
CA PHE A 421 -75.02 -83.68 -50.87
C PHE A 421 -75.41 -84.07 -49.44
N MET A 422 -74.48 -83.99 -48.47
CA MET A 422 -74.77 -84.20 -47.04
C MET A 422 -75.72 -83.15 -46.45
N ILE A 423 -75.74 -81.91 -46.98
CA ILE A 423 -76.68 -80.87 -46.57
C ILE A 423 -78.06 -81.15 -47.16
N LYS A 424 -78.14 -81.57 -48.43
CA LYS A 424 -79.39 -82.02 -49.08
C LYS A 424 -79.93 -83.29 -48.41
N GLU A 425 -79.06 -84.23 -48.03
CA GLU A 425 -79.39 -85.42 -47.26
C GLU A 425 -79.89 -85.07 -45.86
N LYS A 426 -79.19 -84.18 -45.12
CA LYS A 426 -79.69 -83.67 -43.83
C LYS A 426 -80.98 -82.85 -43.96
N GLN A 427 -81.21 -82.17 -45.08
CA GLN A 427 -82.48 -81.50 -45.39
C GLN A 427 -83.57 -82.49 -45.78
N LEU A 428 -83.24 -83.60 -46.44
CA LEU A 428 -84.16 -84.70 -46.76
C LEU A 428 -84.54 -85.44 -45.48
N TYR A 429 -83.57 -85.77 -44.62
CA TYR A 429 -83.78 -86.34 -43.30
C TYR A 429 -84.57 -85.39 -42.39
N LYS A 430 -84.30 -84.08 -42.44
CA LYS A 430 -85.12 -83.06 -41.75
C LYS A 430 -86.53 -82.95 -42.33
N LYS A 431 -86.73 -83.14 -43.65
CA LYS A 431 -88.05 -83.25 -44.27
C LYS A 431 -88.78 -84.52 -43.81
N GLN A 432 -88.12 -85.68 -43.85
CA GLN A 432 -88.66 -86.96 -43.37
C GLN A 432 -88.97 -86.93 -41.87
N LEU A 433 -88.16 -86.25 -41.05
CA LEU A 433 -88.42 -86.03 -39.64
C LEU A 433 -89.60 -85.05 -39.42
N LEU A 434 -89.69 -83.96 -40.20
CA LEU A 434 -90.85 -83.07 -40.21
C LEU A 434 -92.12 -83.79 -40.74
N GLU A 435 -91.97 -84.78 -41.60
CA GLU A 435 -93.04 -85.60 -42.14
C GLU A 435 -93.48 -86.70 -41.16
N GLN A 436 -92.55 -87.31 -40.42
CA GLN A 436 -92.85 -88.11 -39.23
C GLN A 436 -93.52 -87.25 -38.15
N ILE A 437 -93.10 -86.01 -37.93
CA ILE A 437 -93.74 -85.07 -37.00
C ILE A 437 -95.13 -84.65 -37.52
N LYS A 438 -95.33 -84.52 -38.83
CA LYS A 438 -96.67 -84.37 -39.44
C LYS A 438 -97.52 -85.64 -39.34
N LEU A 439 -96.93 -86.83 -39.44
CA LEU A 439 -97.65 -88.11 -39.35
C LEU A 439 -98.02 -88.45 -37.90
N GLN A 440 -97.11 -88.27 -36.95
CA GLN A 440 -97.41 -88.27 -35.51
C GLN A 440 -98.34 -87.11 -35.13
N GLY A 441 -98.22 -85.95 -35.79
CA GLY A 441 -99.13 -84.82 -35.65
C GLY A 441 -100.53 -85.15 -36.14
N ASN A 442 -100.65 -85.84 -37.27
CA ASN A 442 -101.90 -86.33 -37.84
C ASN A 442 -102.48 -87.53 -37.08
N GLN A 443 -101.65 -88.36 -36.44
CA GLN A 443 -102.09 -89.38 -35.48
C GLN A 443 -102.55 -88.75 -34.17
N LYS A 444 -101.85 -87.73 -33.66
CA LYS A 444 -102.29 -86.93 -32.51
C LYS A 444 -103.55 -86.15 -32.84
N LEU A 445 -103.74 -85.65 -34.06
CA LEU A 445 -104.98 -85.05 -34.55
C LEU A 445 -106.08 -86.08 -34.78
N LYS A 446 -105.79 -87.30 -35.25
CA LYS A 446 -106.76 -88.41 -35.31
C LYS A 446 -107.21 -88.80 -33.90
N ASN A 447 -106.29 -88.95 -32.95
CA ASN A 447 -106.59 -89.29 -31.56
C ASN A 447 -107.30 -88.13 -30.85
N LYS A 448 -106.93 -86.88 -31.14
CA LYS A 448 -107.64 -85.69 -30.62
C LYS A 448 -109.01 -85.54 -31.27
N LYS A 449 -109.19 -85.87 -32.55
CA LYS A 449 -110.50 -85.93 -33.23
C LYS A 449 -111.34 -87.07 -32.68
N LEU A 450 -110.81 -88.27 -32.49
CA LEU A 450 -111.50 -89.42 -31.89
C LEU A 450 -111.86 -89.16 -30.42
N ALA A 451 -111.02 -88.44 -29.68
CA ALA A 451 -111.34 -87.96 -28.34
C ALA A 451 -112.39 -86.85 -28.36
N LEU A 452 -112.37 -85.95 -29.36
CA LEU A 452 -113.38 -84.90 -29.55
C LEU A 452 -114.70 -85.47 -30.08
N GLU A 453 -114.67 -86.59 -30.78
CA GLU A 453 -115.81 -87.36 -31.32
C GLU A 453 -116.44 -88.23 -30.23
N LYS A 454 -115.64 -88.87 -29.35
CA LYS A 454 -116.12 -89.47 -28.11
C LYS A 454 -116.63 -88.42 -27.11
N LEU A 455 -115.98 -87.25 -27.04
CA LEU A 455 -116.46 -86.11 -26.26
C LEU A 455 -117.74 -85.54 -26.88
N GLN A 456 -117.88 -85.49 -28.21
CA GLN A 456 -119.10 -85.06 -28.89
C GLN A 456 -120.22 -86.09 -28.78
N GLN A 457 -119.95 -87.40 -28.77
CA GLN A 457 -120.93 -88.44 -28.48
C GLN A 457 -121.36 -88.39 -27.01
N LYS A 458 -120.42 -88.24 -26.06
CA LYS A 458 -120.75 -87.94 -24.66
C LYS A 458 -121.57 -86.66 -24.57
N GLN A 459 -121.15 -85.58 -25.22
CA GLN A 459 -121.88 -84.30 -25.28
C GLN A 459 -123.17 -84.38 -26.10
N LEU A 460 -123.43 -85.42 -26.91
CA LEU A 460 -124.70 -85.61 -27.60
C LEU A 460 -125.68 -86.37 -26.69
N MET A 461 -125.21 -87.39 -25.96
CA MET A 461 -125.96 -88.03 -24.88
C MET A 461 -126.26 -87.02 -23.75
N GLU A 462 -125.23 -86.29 -23.33
CA GLU A 462 -125.26 -85.25 -22.30
C GLU A 462 -125.96 -83.98 -22.82
N LYS A 463 -126.14 -83.78 -24.14
CA LYS A 463 -127.04 -82.77 -24.72
C LYS A 463 -128.45 -83.30 -25.00
N GLN A 464 -128.69 -84.60 -25.17
CA GLN A 464 -130.05 -85.14 -25.13
C GLN A 464 -130.59 -85.03 -23.70
N TYR A 465 -129.75 -85.38 -22.72
CA TYR A 465 -129.99 -85.16 -21.30
C TYR A 465 -130.07 -83.66 -20.95
N LEU A 466 -129.08 -82.85 -21.32
CA LEU A 466 -129.12 -81.41 -21.01
C LEU A 466 -130.15 -80.67 -21.84
N GLN A 467 -130.52 -81.05 -23.07
CA GLN A 467 -131.61 -80.37 -23.77
C GLN A 467 -132.95 -80.69 -23.10
N SER A 468 -133.15 -81.91 -22.58
CA SER A 468 -134.22 -82.19 -21.61
C SER A 468 -134.15 -81.37 -20.31
N CYS A 469 -133.03 -80.70 -20.00
CA CYS A 469 -132.82 -79.79 -18.86
C CYS A 469 -132.48 -78.34 -19.28
N PHE A 470 -132.65 -77.97 -20.56
CA PHE A 470 -132.22 -76.70 -21.16
C PHE A 470 -133.29 -76.14 -22.10
N ASP A 471 -134.19 -76.98 -22.59
CA ASP A 471 -135.59 -76.60 -22.79
C ASP A 471 -136.19 -76.10 -21.45
N GLU A 472 -135.66 -76.53 -20.29
CA GLU A 472 -135.95 -75.96 -18.96
C GLU A 472 -135.18 -74.65 -18.64
N LYS A 473 -134.06 -74.33 -19.32
CA LYS A 473 -133.08 -73.31 -18.84
C LYS A 473 -132.43 -72.35 -19.85
N LEU A 474 -132.57 -72.52 -21.16
CA LEU A 474 -132.08 -71.54 -22.14
C LEU A 474 -133.01 -70.31 -22.17
N LYS A 475 -132.80 -69.39 -21.22
CA LYS A 475 -133.50 -68.11 -21.13
C LYS A 475 -132.56 -66.86 -21.06
N TRP A 476 -131.21 -66.94 -21.20
CA TRP A 476 -130.25 -65.89 -20.66
C TRP A 476 -128.72 -65.85 -21.17
N ASN A 477 -127.97 -64.68 -21.18
CA ASN A 477 -126.66 -64.27 -21.93
C ASN A 477 -125.24 -64.39 -21.19
N GLU A 478 -123.95 -64.09 -21.61
CA GLU A 478 -123.05 -63.41 -22.68
C GLU A 478 -122.64 -61.88 -22.61
N SER A 479 -121.47 -61.22 -23.01
CA SER A 479 -120.12 -61.47 -23.69
C SER A 479 -119.04 -60.28 -23.65
N LEU A 480 -117.83 -60.39 -24.34
CA LEU A 480 -116.82 -59.37 -24.91
C LEU A 480 -115.28 -59.21 -24.45
N LYS A 481 -114.40 -58.33 -25.09
CA LYS A 481 -112.85 -58.25 -25.18
C LYS A 481 -112.28 -56.75 -25.43
N ILE A 482 -111.02 -56.19 -25.64
CA ILE A 482 -109.50 -56.41 -25.92
C ILE A 482 -108.62 -55.06 -25.68
N LEU A 483 -107.33 -54.57 -25.96
CA LEU A 483 -105.93 -54.73 -26.63
C LEU A 483 -104.83 -53.68 -26.03
N HIS A 484 -103.57 -53.17 -26.38
CA HIS A 484 -102.48 -53.10 -27.48
C HIS A 484 -100.91 -52.79 -27.10
N ASN A 485 -100.12 -51.76 -27.62
CA ASN A 485 -98.57 -51.60 -27.77
C ASN A 485 -97.97 -50.09 -27.77
N GLN A 486 -96.69 -49.55 -27.96
CA GLN A 486 -95.14 -49.75 -28.04
C GLN A 486 -94.36 -48.35 -28.33
N ASN A 487 -93.02 -47.99 -28.58
CA ASN A 487 -91.52 -48.31 -28.36
C ASN A 487 -90.55 -47.27 -29.20
N GLN A 488 -89.19 -46.95 -29.28
CA GLN A 488 -87.77 -47.10 -28.66
C GLN A 488 -86.55 -46.19 -29.27
N GLN A 489 -85.34 -45.97 -28.60
CA GLN A 489 -83.86 -45.66 -29.03
C GLN A 489 -83.27 -44.32 -29.72
N SER A 490 -81.94 -43.95 -29.97
CA SER A 490 -80.52 -43.95 -29.31
C SER A 490 -79.25 -43.30 -30.11
N GLN A 491 -78.05 -42.95 -29.49
CA GLN A 491 -76.56 -42.75 -29.99
C GLN A 491 -75.95 -41.38 -30.58
N ASP A 492 -74.64 -40.94 -30.84
CA ASP A 492 -73.11 -41.08 -30.50
C ASP A 492 -72.19 -40.00 -31.33
N THR A 493 -70.83 -39.65 -31.45
CA THR A 493 -69.37 -39.58 -30.87
C THR A 493 -68.30 -38.88 -31.90
N ASP A 494 -66.95 -38.50 -31.87
CA ASP A 494 -65.73 -38.10 -31.01
C ASP A 494 -64.39 -37.58 -31.82
N TYR A 495 -63.18 -37.20 -31.22
CA TYR A 495 -61.70 -36.96 -31.68
C TYR A 495 -60.91 -35.54 -31.73
N ARG A 496 -59.55 -35.42 -32.09
CA ARG A 496 -58.53 -34.39 -31.53
C ARG A 496 -57.30 -33.68 -32.39
N PRO A 497 -55.98 -33.34 -32.00
CA PRO A 497 -55.18 -32.04 -32.35
C PRO A 497 -53.63 -32.02 -32.86
N SER A 498 -52.88 -30.85 -33.02
CA SER A 498 -51.37 -30.70 -33.34
C SER A 498 -50.59 -29.30 -33.06
N THR A 499 -49.32 -29.07 -33.55
CA THR A 499 -48.13 -28.21 -33.06
C THR A 499 -47.64 -26.88 -33.79
N ALA A 500 -46.72 -26.02 -33.19
CA ALA A 500 -45.66 -25.12 -33.84
C ALA A 500 -44.77 -24.18 -32.89
N LEU A 501 -43.79 -23.38 -33.42
CA LEU A 501 -42.65 -22.65 -32.73
C LEU A 501 -42.24 -21.26 -33.37
N THR A 502 -41.61 -20.27 -32.65
CA THR A 502 -40.37 -19.47 -33.06
C THR A 502 -39.98 -18.14 -32.30
N LYS A 503 -38.64 -17.89 -32.22
CA LYS A 503 -37.86 -16.60 -32.31
C LYS A 503 -37.55 -15.63 -31.12
N PHE A 504 -36.49 -14.83 -31.33
CA PHE A 504 -35.67 -14.00 -30.41
C PHE A 504 -35.84 -12.48 -30.61
N SER A 505 -35.49 -11.66 -29.61
CA SER A 505 -35.03 -10.26 -29.76
C SER A 505 -34.08 -9.86 -28.62
N TYR A 506 -33.25 -8.82 -28.82
CA TYR A 506 -32.29 -8.26 -27.86
C TYR A 506 -32.24 -6.74 -28.02
N ASP A 507 -32.17 -5.98 -26.92
CA ASP A 507 -31.83 -4.55 -26.96
C ASP A 507 -31.24 -4.04 -25.63
N ILE A 508 -30.16 -3.25 -25.74
CA ILE A 508 -29.85 -1.99 -24.99
C ILE A 508 -29.82 -2.06 -23.44
N PRO A 509 -28.69 -1.70 -22.77
CA PRO A 509 -28.37 -0.28 -22.68
C PRO A 509 -26.90 0.18 -22.77
N ARG A 510 -26.80 1.50 -22.99
CA ARG A 510 -25.61 2.32 -23.29
C ARG A 510 -24.88 2.73 -22.01
N VAL A 511 -23.57 2.47 -21.91
CA VAL A 511 -22.76 2.88 -20.74
C VAL A 511 -22.49 4.40 -20.76
N GLN A 512 -22.77 5.08 -19.66
CA GLN A 512 -22.33 6.46 -19.39
C GLN A 512 -21.59 6.54 -18.05
N SER A 513 -20.41 7.18 -18.07
CA SER A 513 -19.68 7.75 -16.92
C SER A 513 -19.84 7.05 -15.56
N THR A 514 -19.32 5.83 -15.45
CA THR A 514 -19.31 5.02 -14.20
C THR A 514 -18.47 5.62 -13.07
N VAL A 515 -17.56 6.57 -13.36
CA VAL A 515 -16.64 7.16 -12.38
C VAL A 515 -17.38 7.99 -11.32
N ASN A 516 -18.29 8.88 -11.72
CA ASN A 516 -18.93 9.81 -10.77
C ASN A 516 -19.94 9.13 -9.81
N LYS A 517 -20.47 7.95 -10.18
CA LYS A 517 -21.40 7.19 -9.31
C LYS A 517 -20.70 6.43 -8.19
N LYS A 518 -19.38 6.18 -8.27
CA LYS A 518 -18.63 5.54 -7.18
C LYS A 518 -18.46 6.49 -5.98
N LEU A 519 -17.87 7.68 -6.21
CA LEU A 519 -17.69 8.69 -5.15
C LEU A 519 -18.98 8.98 -4.36
N GLN A 520 -20.08 9.21 -5.06
CA GLN A 520 -21.35 9.54 -4.39
C GLN A 520 -21.89 8.39 -3.53
N ASN A 521 -21.73 7.13 -3.96
CA ASN A 521 -22.11 5.97 -3.15
C ASN A 521 -21.19 5.79 -1.93
N GLU A 522 -19.88 6.05 -2.08
CA GLU A 522 -18.89 5.98 -1.00
C GLU A 522 -19.16 7.06 0.07
N GLU A 523 -19.47 8.30 -0.34
CA GLU A 523 -19.92 9.37 0.56
C GLU A 523 -21.22 8.98 1.30
N THR A 524 -22.18 8.35 0.62
CA THR A 524 -23.45 7.94 1.26
C THR A 524 -23.21 6.85 2.31
N LYS A 525 -22.39 5.83 2.01
CA LYS A 525 -22.00 4.76 2.95
C LYS A 525 -21.34 5.32 4.20
N MET A 526 -20.36 6.22 4.04
CA MET A 526 -19.68 6.88 5.17
C MET A 526 -20.67 7.65 6.07
N ILE A 527 -21.60 8.41 5.48
CA ILE A 527 -22.63 9.15 6.21
C ILE A 527 -23.61 8.21 6.93
N GLU A 528 -23.88 7.03 6.39
CA GLU A 528 -24.76 6.04 7.00
C GLU A 528 -24.10 5.32 8.18
N ILE A 529 -22.82 4.98 8.07
CA ILE A 529 -22.04 4.33 9.13
C ILE A 529 -21.73 5.30 10.28
N LEU A 530 -21.51 6.58 10.01
CA LEU A 530 -21.39 7.62 11.03
C LEU A 530 -22.66 7.80 11.90
N LYS A 531 -23.82 7.28 11.48
CA LYS A 531 -25.06 7.25 12.30
C LYS A 531 -25.13 6.07 13.26
N ASN A 532 -24.36 5.00 13.04
CA ASN A 532 -24.33 3.82 13.90
C ASN A 532 -23.12 3.90 14.84
N PRO A 533 -23.31 4.15 16.15
CA PRO A 533 -22.20 4.34 17.08
C PRO A 533 -21.35 3.08 17.27
N GLN A 534 -21.91 1.87 17.10
CA GLN A 534 -21.15 0.63 17.20
C GLN A 534 -20.24 0.47 15.97
N LYS A 535 -20.79 0.53 14.75
CA LYS A 535 -19.97 0.42 13.52
C LYS A 535 -18.87 1.48 13.43
N ARG A 536 -19.12 2.68 14.00
CA ARG A 536 -18.09 3.72 14.11
C ARG A 536 -16.95 3.33 15.07
N LEU A 537 -17.26 2.65 16.18
CA LEU A 537 -16.28 2.17 17.15
C LEU A 537 -15.52 0.96 16.57
N ASP A 538 -16.22 0.02 15.93
CA ASP A 538 -15.64 -1.12 15.22
C ASP A 538 -14.67 -0.65 14.11
N LEU A 539 -15.04 0.40 13.37
CA LEU A 539 -14.18 1.03 12.35
C LEU A 539 -12.96 1.71 12.98
N GLN A 540 -13.11 2.41 14.12
CA GLN A 540 -11.97 3.03 14.81
C GLN A 540 -10.99 1.98 15.36
N GLU A 541 -11.47 0.90 15.97
CA GLU A 541 -10.62 -0.22 16.42
C GLU A 541 -9.90 -0.90 15.24
N LEU A 542 -10.56 -1.00 14.08
CA LEU A 542 -9.93 -1.48 12.84
C LEU A 542 -8.84 -0.51 12.35
N GLU A 543 -9.13 0.79 12.25
CA GLU A 543 -8.15 1.82 11.84
C GLU A 543 -6.93 1.84 12.78
N GLU A 544 -7.13 1.84 14.11
CA GLU A 544 -6.04 1.80 15.10
C GLU A 544 -5.18 0.54 14.96
N LYS A 545 -5.79 -0.62 14.73
CA LYS A 545 -5.08 -1.87 14.45
C LYS A 545 -4.32 -1.82 13.12
N GLN A 546 -4.89 -1.25 12.07
CA GLN A 546 -4.24 -1.10 10.77
C GLN A 546 -3.04 -0.15 10.85
N TYR A 547 -3.16 0.97 11.58
CA TYR A 547 -2.03 1.84 11.86
C TYR A 547 -0.92 1.12 12.64
N GLN A 548 -1.27 0.27 13.61
CA GLN A 548 -0.28 -0.53 14.35
C GLN A 548 0.43 -1.56 13.44
N GLU A 549 -0.31 -2.34 12.62
CA GLU A 549 0.28 -3.25 11.62
C GLU A 549 1.21 -2.50 10.64
N MET A 550 0.84 -1.29 10.24
CA MET A 550 1.61 -0.45 9.32
C MET A 550 2.89 0.09 9.97
N ILE A 551 2.83 0.52 11.24
CA ILE A 551 3.99 0.98 12.01
C ILE A 551 5.00 -0.17 12.20
N GLU A 552 4.53 -1.36 12.58
CA GLU A 552 5.40 -2.52 12.80
C GLU A 552 6.14 -2.94 11.52
N LEU A 553 5.47 -2.97 10.36
CA LEU A 553 6.13 -3.21 9.07
C LEU A 553 7.16 -2.12 8.71
N ILE A 554 6.84 -0.85 8.97
CA ILE A 554 7.73 0.29 8.69
C ILE A 554 8.95 0.32 9.62
N GLU A 555 8.81 -0.11 10.88
CA GLU A 555 9.94 -0.28 11.81
C GLU A 555 10.81 -1.48 11.42
N GLN A 556 10.21 -2.59 10.98
CA GLN A 556 10.95 -3.76 10.48
C GLN A 556 11.78 -3.43 9.23
N GLU A 557 11.19 -2.79 8.22
CA GLU A 557 11.91 -2.42 6.99
C GLU A 557 12.98 -1.33 7.24
N GLN A 558 12.81 -0.48 8.26
CA GLN A 558 13.87 0.44 8.72
C GLN A 558 15.04 -0.28 9.38
N GLN A 559 14.78 -1.28 10.23
CA GLN A 559 15.85 -2.10 10.84
C GLN A 559 16.64 -2.85 9.77
N LEU A 560 15.96 -3.42 8.77
CA LEU A 560 16.62 -4.04 7.62
C LEU A 560 17.45 -3.03 6.81
N GLU A 561 16.97 -1.79 6.60
CA GLU A 561 17.75 -0.76 5.91
C GLU A 561 19.00 -0.34 6.71
N GLU A 562 18.92 -0.23 8.03
CA GLU A 562 20.11 -0.04 8.88
C GLU A 562 21.11 -1.20 8.77
N GLU A 563 20.65 -2.45 8.67
CA GLU A 563 21.52 -3.62 8.45
C GLU A 563 22.17 -3.61 7.06
N ARG A 564 21.43 -3.21 6.01
CA ARG A 564 21.98 -2.98 4.66
C ARG A 564 23.07 -1.91 4.68
N GLU A 565 22.84 -0.76 5.32
CA GLU A 565 23.85 0.30 5.44
C GLU A 565 25.10 -0.20 6.19
N ARG A 566 24.93 -0.86 7.34
CA ARG A 566 26.06 -1.44 8.10
C ARG A 566 26.86 -2.45 7.27
N THR A 567 26.17 -3.27 6.47
CA THR A 567 26.81 -4.22 5.54
C THR A 567 27.58 -3.48 4.45
N MET A 568 27.01 -2.46 3.81
CA MET A 568 27.68 -1.64 2.80
C MET A 568 28.95 -0.93 3.32
N PHE A 569 28.93 -0.48 4.58
CA PHE A 569 30.11 0.14 5.23
C PHE A 569 31.17 -0.87 5.66
N SER A 570 30.81 -2.15 5.85
CA SER A 570 31.75 -3.20 6.28
C SER A 570 32.59 -3.81 5.15
N ILE A 571 32.30 -3.48 3.89
CA ILE A 571 32.85 -4.17 2.71
C ILE A 571 33.83 -3.26 1.96
N GLU A 572 35.12 -3.59 2.06
CA GLU A 572 36.23 -2.88 1.42
C GLU A 572 36.31 -3.13 -0.10
N ASN A 573 35.77 -4.26 -0.59
CA ASN A 573 35.81 -4.60 -2.01
C ASN A 573 34.68 -3.90 -2.79
N TYR A 574 35.07 -2.87 -3.54
CA TYR A 574 34.18 -2.09 -4.41
C TYR A 574 33.33 -2.93 -5.39
N GLN A 575 33.83 -4.06 -5.91
CA GLN A 575 33.06 -4.91 -6.81
C GLN A 575 31.90 -5.63 -6.09
N GLU A 576 32.14 -6.09 -4.87
CA GLU A 576 31.11 -6.74 -4.04
C GLU A 576 30.13 -5.69 -3.46
N GLN A 577 30.63 -4.51 -3.10
CA GLN A 577 29.78 -3.36 -2.74
C GLN A 577 28.84 -2.96 -3.88
N MET A 578 29.33 -2.89 -5.13
CA MET A 578 28.53 -2.64 -6.34
C MET A 578 27.58 -3.79 -6.74
N ARG A 579 27.82 -5.00 -6.22
CA ARG A 579 26.91 -6.15 -6.34
C ARG A 579 25.79 -6.07 -5.29
N LEU A 580 26.14 -5.75 -4.05
CA LEU A 580 25.19 -5.63 -2.95
C LEU A 580 24.25 -4.44 -3.11
N GLU A 581 24.70 -3.28 -3.60
CA GLU A 581 23.80 -2.17 -3.91
C GLU A 581 22.71 -2.57 -4.93
N LYS A 582 23.03 -3.44 -5.91
CA LYS A 582 22.03 -3.97 -6.84
C LYS A 582 21.02 -4.91 -6.17
N ILE A 583 21.46 -5.68 -5.18
CA ILE A 583 20.61 -6.57 -4.38
C ILE A 583 19.70 -5.71 -3.47
N PHE A 584 20.26 -4.72 -2.76
CA PHE A 584 19.51 -3.82 -1.90
C PHE A 584 18.53 -2.93 -2.69
N VAL A 585 18.82 -2.57 -3.95
CA VAL A 585 17.82 -1.94 -4.86
C VAL A 585 16.66 -2.87 -5.22
N ILE A 586 16.84 -4.20 -5.22
CA ILE A 586 15.76 -5.17 -5.39
C ILE A 586 14.98 -5.32 -4.08
N GLU A 587 15.67 -5.43 -2.94
CA GLU A 587 15.04 -5.54 -1.63
C GLU A 587 14.21 -4.29 -1.27
N ARG A 588 14.72 -3.07 -1.49
CA ARG A 588 13.96 -1.82 -1.29
C ARG A 588 12.69 -1.77 -2.14
N LYS A 589 12.69 -2.37 -3.35
CA LYS A 589 11.47 -2.51 -4.17
C LYS A 589 10.51 -3.56 -3.62
N GLN A 590 11.03 -4.66 -3.05
CA GLN A 590 10.20 -5.64 -2.37
C GLN A 590 9.58 -5.05 -1.10
N ALA A 591 10.31 -4.25 -0.32
CA ALA A 591 9.81 -3.50 0.83
C ALA A 591 8.66 -2.54 0.45
N GLN A 592 8.84 -1.75 -0.62
CA GLN A 592 7.78 -0.90 -1.16
C GLN A 592 6.53 -1.72 -1.57
N LYS A 593 6.73 -2.91 -2.16
CA LYS A 593 5.63 -3.83 -2.51
C LYS A 593 4.96 -4.45 -1.27
N ASN A 594 5.72 -4.77 -0.22
CA ASN A 594 5.18 -5.26 1.05
C ASN A 594 4.24 -4.22 1.67
N ILE A 595 4.67 -2.95 1.72
CA ILE A 595 3.87 -1.83 2.22
C ILE A 595 2.61 -1.61 1.37
N GLN A 596 2.73 -1.60 0.03
CA GLN A 596 1.57 -1.47 -0.87
C GLN A 596 0.57 -2.62 -0.72
N ASN A 597 1.04 -3.86 -0.58
CA ASN A 597 0.17 -5.01 -0.34
C ASN A 597 -0.57 -4.89 1.00
N LEU A 598 0.10 -4.36 2.05
CA LEU A 598 -0.52 -4.13 3.35
C LEU A 598 -1.59 -3.02 3.28
N GLN A 599 -1.30 -1.93 2.56
CA GLN A 599 -2.28 -0.86 2.30
C GLN A 599 -3.53 -1.39 1.57
N LEU A 600 -3.36 -2.19 0.51
CA LEU A 600 -4.49 -2.81 -0.22
C LEU A 600 -5.29 -3.80 0.65
N LYS A 601 -4.63 -4.54 1.56
CA LYS A 601 -5.30 -5.38 2.56
C LYS A 601 -6.12 -4.53 3.52
N HIS A 602 -5.58 -3.40 3.98
CA HIS A 602 -6.25 -2.48 4.90
C HIS A 602 -7.47 -1.81 4.26
N GLU A 603 -7.33 -1.35 3.01
CA GLU A 603 -8.44 -0.83 2.19
C GLU A 603 -9.56 -1.87 2.02
N HIS A 604 -9.23 -3.14 1.71
CA HIS A 604 -10.21 -4.21 1.57
C HIS A 604 -10.94 -4.53 2.88
N GLN A 605 -10.23 -4.57 4.01
CA GLN A 605 -10.84 -4.79 5.32
C GLN A 605 -11.82 -3.67 5.71
N ILE A 606 -11.50 -2.42 5.32
CA ILE A 606 -12.44 -1.31 5.45
C ILE A 606 -13.63 -1.53 4.51
N GLU A 607 -13.42 -1.82 3.22
CA GLU A 607 -14.54 -2.04 2.27
C GLU A 607 -15.48 -3.19 2.69
N GLU A 608 -14.96 -4.25 3.31
CA GLU A 608 -15.75 -5.32 3.95
C GLU A 608 -16.59 -4.79 5.12
N LEU A 609 -15.98 -4.05 6.06
CA LEU A 609 -16.68 -3.48 7.22
C LEU A 609 -17.66 -2.35 6.85
N LEU A 610 -17.44 -1.65 5.72
CA LEU A 610 -18.38 -0.69 5.11
C LEU A 610 -19.43 -1.37 4.20
N SER A 611 -19.47 -2.69 4.12
CA SER A 611 -20.42 -3.46 3.28
C SER A 611 -21.26 -4.49 4.06
N ALA A 612 -20.83 -4.87 5.26
CA ALA A 612 -21.69 -5.43 6.31
C ALA A 612 -22.51 -4.32 7.00
#